data_AF-A0A817IW18-F1
#
_entry.id   AF-A0A817IW18-F1
#
_cell.length_a   1.000
_cell.length_b   1.000
_cell.length_c   1.000
_cell.angle_alpha   90.00
_cell.angle_beta   90.00
_cell.angle_gamma   90.00
#
_symmetry.space_group_name_H-M   'P 1'
#
loop_
_entity.id
_entity.type
_entity.pdbx_description
1 polymer ?
#
loop_
_entity_poly.entity_id
_entity_poly.type
_entity_poly.pdbx_seq_one_letter_code
_entity_poly.pdbx_strand_id
1 'polypeptide(L)'
;YRCRLESPTSIGRSGVSQIYHLHVVEGEGFNILHELFPHLKDKLLNEYNISSYSLKNEAEFVTNGNLLNQNLTEDIEWIGIGRFTLEIFLRKELLIQLIVDQSANIVQGVKYRLKQNTGSPLLDIYGNFIVDCTGRNTPSTKWLKESFNLTIPTVQIHFGSGYVTFIGERFKTGDPSLDSKPIICSNGNIPVNNIGCYITPIRTIKTNGENSLETLSTITVTCVNSEYPPNDSYENLLEWTKEHLDSELNSILKLTKVWSPLIPYRRAINDRKYVELLGKSWPQNYILLGDVVYAFNPQYGQGITYAARHAKELSKIFNENCHKLEDFSYIFNQRASAISKECWLISTANDWKTPTLKLIKTDKNGKIQTYERGNGSGTTKHPKVRMPLMIKFLQWYNYWFFRCASKSGQLSTDFFACCQSILQSIYIDETNHVLTSLLYGTKSLLLFI
;
A
#
# COMPACT_ATOMS: atom_id res chain seq x y z
N TYR A 1 -19.08 3.12 -22.91
CA TYR A 1 -18.46 1.88 -22.37
C TYR A 1 -19.37 1.26 -21.31
N ARG A 2 -20.28 0.36 -21.75
CA ARG A 2 -21.07 -0.51 -20.85
C ARG A 2 -20.15 -1.64 -20.41
N CYS A 3 -19.71 -1.64 -19.16
CA CYS A 3 -18.93 -2.74 -18.61
C CYS A 3 -19.90 -3.91 -18.35
N ARG A 4 -20.15 -4.73 -19.36
CA ARG A 4 -20.61 -6.10 -19.11
C ARG A 4 -19.37 -6.87 -18.65
N LEU A 5 -19.33 -7.19 -17.36
CA LEU A 5 -18.31 -8.05 -16.76
C LEU A 5 -18.53 -9.48 -17.27
N GLU A 6 -18.17 -9.78 -18.52
CA GLU A 6 -18.44 -11.09 -19.13
C GLU A 6 -17.41 -12.17 -18.72
N SER A 7 -16.22 -11.81 -18.21
CA SER A 7 -15.44 -12.70 -17.33
C SER A 7 -14.31 -11.97 -16.57
N PRO A 8 -13.91 -12.42 -15.37
CA PRO A 8 -12.73 -11.90 -14.66
C PRO A 8 -11.40 -12.13 -15.40
N THR A 9 -11.35 -13.08 -16.33
CA THR A 9 -10.14 -13.50 -17.04
C THR A 9 -9.85 -12.69 -18.31
N SER A 10 -10.85 -12.01 -18.89
CA SER A 10 -10.67 -11.19 -20.10
C SER A 10 -10.25 -9.74 -19.80
N ILE A 11 -10.28 -9.31 -18.53
CA ILE A 11 -10.23 -7.89 -18.14
C ILE A 11 -8.98 -7.53 -17.31
N GLY A 12 -8.20 -8.49 -16.79
CA GLY A 12 -6.96 -8.23 -16.01
C GLY A 12 -5.82 -9.20 -16.36
N ARG A 13 -4.56 -8.89 -15.96
CA ARG A 13 -3.49 -9.92 -16.06
C ARG A 13 -3.83 -11.08 -15.13
N SER A 14 -3.54 -12.32 -15.56
CA SER A 14 -3.60 -13.47 -14.65
C SER A 14 -2.78 -13.21 -13.39
N GLY A 15 -3.33 -13.53 -12.22
CA GLY A 15 -2.68 -13.36 -10.92
C GLY A 15 -2.75 -11.95 -10.29
N VAL A 16 -3.80 -11.15 -10.55
CA VAL A 16 -4.09 -9.88 -9.85
C VAL A 16 -5.48 -9.88 -9.25
N SER A 17 -5.67 -10.69 -8.21
CA SER A 17 -6.90 -10.60 -7.41
C SER A 17 -7.13 -9.20 -6.84
N GLN A 18 -6.08 -8.37 -6.70
CA GLN A 18 -6.21 -6.99 -6.22
C GLN A 18 -6.77 -6.00 -7.25
N ILE A 19 -7.11 -6.41 -8.48
CA ILE A 19 -7.67 -5.51 -9.50
C ILE A 19 -9.04 -4.94 -9.08
N TYR A 20 -9.75 -5.68 -8.24
CA TYR A 20 -11.04 -5.29 -7.65
C TYR A 20 -10.91 -4.62 -6.28
N HIS A 21 -9.71 -4.62 -5.70
CA HIS A 21 -9.44 -4.06 -4.38
C HIS A 21 -9.30 -2.53 -4.44
N LEU A 22 -9.59 -1.86 -3.32
CA LEU A 22 -9.28 -0.47 -3.07
C LEU A 22 -7.77 -0.24 -3.25
N HIS A 23 -7.43 0.84 -3.94
CA HIS A 23 -6.07 1.37 -3.95
C HIS A 23 -6.11 2.82 -3.53
N VAL A 24 -5.24 3.15 -2.59
CA VAL A 24 -5.03 4.52 -2.14
C VAL A 24 -3.80 5.06 -2.86
N VAL A 25 -3.87 6.32 -3.25
CA VAL A 25 -2.69 7.12 -3.62
C VAL A 25 -2.63 8.24 -2.60
N GLU A 26 -1.57 8.29 -1.82
CA GLU A 26 -1.38 9.34 -0.82
C GLU A 26 -1.12 10.68 -1.52
N GLY A 27 -1.38 11.80 -0.85
CA GLY A 27 -1.32 13.13 -1.45
C GLY A 27 0.01 13.46 -2.16
N GLU A 28 1.16 13.03 -1.59
CA GLU A 28 2.46 13.18 -2.27
C GLU A 28 2.50 12.40 -3.59
N GLY A 29 2.04 11.15 -3.58
CA GLY A 29 1.98 10.31 -4.77
C GLY A 29 1.08 10.91 -5.85
N PHE A 30 -0.06 11.46 -5.45
CA PHE A 30 -0.98 12.11 -6.38
C PHE A 30 -0.37 13.37 -7.01
N ASN A 31 0.32 14.21 -6.23
CA ASN A 31 1.03 15.38 -6.76
C ASN A 31 2.10 14.99 -7.78
N ILE A 32 2.88 13.94 -7.48
CA ILE A 32 3.88 13.43 -8.43
C ILE A 32 3.21 12.92 -9.71
N LEU A 33 2.11 12.17 -9.58
CA LEU A 33 1.36 11.70 -10.75
C LEU A 33 0.78 12.87 -11.56
N HIS A 34 0.34 13.95 -10.92
CA HIS A 34 -0.13 15.15 -11.60
C HIS A 34 1.00 15.90 -12.33
N GLU A 35 2.20 15.96 -11.75
CA GLU A 35 3.40 16.49 -12.42
C GLU A 35 3.76 15.65 -13.66
N LEU A 36 3.67 14.31 -13.56
CA LEU A 36 4.01 13.39 -14.65
C LEU A 36 2.91 13.27 -15.72
N PHE A 37 1.65 13.43 -15.32
CA PHE A 37 0.46 13.30 -16.17
C PHE A 37 -0.50 14.47 -15.91
N PRO A 38 -0.24 15.66 -16.50
CA PRO A 38 -0.97 16.90 -16.21
C PRO A 38 -2.48 16.87 -16.44
N HIS A 39 -3.01 15.87 -17.16
CA HIS A 39 -4.43 15.70 -17.45
C HIS A 39 -5.06 14.49 -16.72
N LEU A 40 -4.34 13.84 -15.80
CA LEU A 40 -4.84 12.65 -15.11
C LEU A 40 -6.16 12.94 -14.39
N LYS A 41 -6.19 13.98 -13.54
CA LYS A 41 -7.37 14.32 -12.72
C LYS A 41 -8.59 14.62 -13.59
N ASP A 42 -8.44 15.51 -14.57
CA ASP A 42 -9.54 15.93 -15.45
C ASP A 42 -10.12 14.75 -16.24
N LYS A 43 -9.26 13.85 -16.73
CA LYS A 43 -9.73 12.66 -17.44
C LYS A 43 -10.48 11.70 -16.52
N LEU A 44 -9.99 11.47 -15.31
CA LEU A 44 -10.68 10.61 -14.35
C LEU A 44 -12.07 11.16 -14.01
N LEU A 45 -12.18 12.46 -13.72
CA LEU A 45 -13.45 13.08 -13.37
C LEU A 45 -14.41 13.13 -14.56
N ASN A 46 -13.96 13.64 -15.71
CA ASN A 46 -14.84 13.97 -16.82
C ASN A 46 -15.09 12.80 -17.80
N GLU A 47 -14.08 11.96 -18.06
CA GLU A 47 -14.19 10.86 -19.05
C GLU A 47 -14.66 9.55 -18.40
N TYR A 48 -14.26 9.30 -17.14
CA TYR A 48 -14.54 8.04 -16.44
C TYR A 48 -15.69 8.12 -15.42
N ASN A 49 -16.29 9.30 -15.22
CA ASN A 49 -17.34 9.57 -14.21
C ASN A 49 -16.89 9.12 -12.80
N ILE A 50 -15.63 9.40 -12.46
CA ILE A 50 -15.12 9.23 -11.11
C ILE A 50 -15.46 10.48 -10.32
N SER A 51 -15.89 10.30 -9.07
CA SER A 51 -16.16 11.41 -8.16
C SER A 51 -14.98 11.67 -7.23
N SER A 52 -14.83 12.91 -6.80
CA SER A 52 -14.04 13.23 -5.61
C SER A 52 -14.94 13.37 -4.38
N TYR A 53 -14.34 13.17 -3.21
CA TYR A 53 -15.01 13.11 -1.92
C TYR A 53 -14.20 13.87 -0.86
N SER A 54 -14.90 14.42 0.12
CA SER A 54 -14.37 15.08 1.30
C SER A 54 -13.92 14.07 2.35
N LEU A 55 -12.64 14.03 2.71
CA LEU A 55 -12.18 13.21 3.84
C LEU A 55 -12.80 13.69 5.16
N LYS A 56 -13.10 14.98 5.30
CA LYS A 56 -13.68 15.52 6.54
C LYS A 56 -15.17 15.21 6.67
N ASN A 57 -15.94 15.36 5.60
CA ASN A 57 -17.40 15.37 5.65
C ASN A 57 -18.04 14.11 5.06
N GLU A 58 -17.35 13.40 4.16
CA GLU A 58 -17.90 12.28 3.38
C GLU A 58 -17.16 10.95 3.63
N ALA A 59 -16.30 10.92 4.64
CA ALA A 59 -15.56 9.72 5.02
C ALA A 59 -15.64 9.44 6.52
N GLU A 60 -15.54 8.17 6.86
CA GLU A 60 -15.36 7.72 8.23
C GLU A 60 -14.10 6.88 8.35
N PHE A 61 -13.12 7.38 9.13
CA PHE A 61 -11.87 6.69 9.38
C PHE A 61 -11.78 6.33 10.86
N VAL A 62 -12.12 5.09 11.20
CA VAL A 62 -12.08 4.58 12.56
C VAL A 62 -10.86 3.70 12.76
N THR A 63 -10.08 4.00 13.79
CA THR A 63 -9.01 3.12 14.27
C THR A 63 -9.07 3.04 15.79
N ASN A 64 -9.10 1.83 16.32
CA ASN A 64 -9.25 1.57 17.76
C ASN A 64 -10.48 2.26 18.37
N GLY A 65 -11.59 2.28 17.64
CA GLY A 65 -12.83 2.96 18.06
C GLY A 65 -12.76 4.50 18.04
N ASN A 66 -11.64 5.09 17.62
CA ASN A 66 -11.49 6.53 17.51
C ASN A 66 -11.72 6.98 16.06
N LEU A 67 -12.61 7.95 15.87
CA LEU A 67 -12.82 8.62 14.59
C LEU A 67 -11.68 9.61 14.34
N LEU A 68 -10.78 9.26 13.42
CA LEU A 68 -9.52 9.98 13.22
C LEU A 68 -9.69 11.31 12.48
N ASN A 69 -10.69 11.41 11.60
CA ASN A 69 -10.91 12.56 10.72
C ASN A 69 -11.87 13.62 11.30
N GLN A 70 -12.44 13.39 12.49
CA GLN A 70 -13.44 14.29 13.11
C GLN A 70 -12.91 15.72 13.36
N ASN A 71 -11.61 15.85 13.67
CA ASN A 71 -10.98 17.11 14.07
C ASN A 71 -10.14 17.73 12.95
N LEU A 72 -10.32 17.30 11.69
CA LEU A 72 -9.63 17.93 10.57
C LEU A 72 -10.06 19.39 10.46
N THR A 73 -9.08 20.30 10.54
CA THR A 73 -9.31 21.75 10.40
C THR A 73 -9.53 22.13 8.93
N GLU A 74 -8.91 21.39 8.01
CA GLU A 74 -9.03 21.55 6.57
C GLU A 74 -9.51 20.25 5.94
N ASP A 75 -10.24 20.36 4.83
CA ASP A 75 -10.71 19.21 4.10
C ASP A 75 -9.64 18.68 3.13
N ILE A 76 -9.60 17.35 2.95
CA ILE A 76 -8.68 16.68 2.04
C ILE A 76 -9.51 15.96 0.98
N GLU A 77 -9.30 16.34 -0.28
CA GLU A 77 -9.98 15.73 -1.42
C GLU A 77 -9.48 14.30 -1.68
N TRP A 78 -10.41 13.36 -1.80
CA TRP A 78 -10.17 11.94 -2.09
C TRP A 78 -10.80 11.55 -3.42
N ILE A 79 -10.07 10.80 -4.25
CA ILE A 79 -10.59 10.29 -5.53
C ILE A 79 -10.73 8.77 -5.42
N GLY A 80 -11.97 8.28 -5.47
CA GLY A 80 -12.27 6.85 -5.42
C GLY A 80 -12.15 6.21 -6.81
N ILE A 81 -11.05 5.52 -7.09
CA ILE A 81 -10.81 4.89 -8.40
C ILE A 81 -10.51 3.39 -8.28
N GLY A 82 -11.17 2.59 -9.13
CA GLY A 82 -10.82 1.18 -9.28
C GLY A 82 -9.44 1.01 -9.95
N ARG A 83 -8.62 0.08 -9.43
CA ARG A 83 -7.28 -0.26 -9.99
C ARG A 83 -7.33 -0.47 -11.50
N PHE A 84 -8.35 -1.14 -11.98
CA PHE A 84 -8.54 -1.44 -13.39
C PHE A 84 -8.56 -0.18 -14.27
N THR A 85 -9.35 0.82 -13.88
CA THR A 85 -9.47 2.09 -14.61
C THR A 85 -8.13 2.83 -14.61
N LEU A 86 -7.46 2.89 -13.45
CA LEU A 86 -6.14 3.48 -13.33
C LEU A 86 -5.10 2.73 -14.16
N GLU A 87 -5.15 1.40 -14.19
CA GLU A 87 -4.23 0.56 -14.95
C GLU A 87 -4.43 0.71 -16.46
N ILE A 88 -5.68 0.76 -16.96
CA ILE A 88 -5.96 1.05 -18.38
C ILE A 88 -5.37 2.40 -18.77
N PHE A 89 -5.58 3.41 -17.93
CA PHE A 89 -5.07 4.75 -18.19
C PHE A 89 -3.55 4.75 -18.30
N LEU A 90 -2.87 4.04 -17.39
CA LEU A 90 -1.41 4.03 -17.30
C LEU A 90 -0.72 3.03 -18.23
N ARG A 91 -1.39 1.99 -18.73
CA ARG A 91 -0.72 0.82 -19.35
C ARG A 91 -1.22 0.42 -20.74
N LYS A 92 -1.07 1.31 -21.72
CA LYS A 92 -0.92 0.81 -23.10
C LYS A 92 0.49 0.21 -23.28
N GLU A 93 0.53 -1.13 -23.20
CA GLU A 93 1.53 -2.08 -23.75
C GLU A 93 2.74 -2.55 -22.89
N LEU A 94 3.13 -3.82 -23.17
CA LEU A 94 4.44 -4.51 -23.01
C LEU A 94 4.77 -5.43 -21.80
N LEU A 95 5.54 -6.48 -22.13
CA LEU A 95 6.20 -7.50 -21.26
C LEU A 95 7.60 -7.84 -21.81
N ILE A 96 8.60 -7.99 -20.93
CA ILE A 96 10.03 -7.82 -21.27
C ILE A 96 10.98 -8.76 -20.46
N GLN A 97 12.13 -9.15 -21.03
CA GLN A 97 13.32 -9.88 -20.53
C GLN A 97 14.61 -9.04 -20.78
N LEU A 98 15.82 -9.40 -20.31
CA LEU A 98 17.04 -8.54 -20.36
C LEU A 98 18.18 -9.06 -21.29
N ILE A 99 19.06 -8.17 -21.77
CA ILE A 99 20.28 -8.42 -22.60
C ILE A 99 21.52 -7.93 -21.83
N VAL A 100 22.60 -8.72 -21.75
CA VAL A 100 23.70 -8.52 -20.77
C VAL A 100 25.08 -8.71 -21.39
N ASP A 101 26.06 -7.90 -20.95
CA ASP A 101 27.50 -8.15 -21.07
C ASP A 101 28.10 -8.44 -19.68
N GLN A 102 28.46 -9.71 -19.45
CA GLN A 102 28.97 -10.18 -18.16
C GLN A 102 30.40 -9.70 -17.87
N SER A 103 31.21 -9.46 -18.90
CA SER A 103 32.62 -9.07 -18.74
C SER A 103 32.76 -7.63 -18.23
N ALA A 104 31.83 -6.77 -18.67
CA ALA A 104 31.78 -5.36 -18.29
C ALA A 104 30.87 -5.07 -17.09
N ASN A 105 30.12 -6.06 -16.60
CA ASN A 105 29.09 -5.89 -15.56
C ASN A 105 28.02 -4.83 -15.94
N ILE A 106 27.57 -4.86 -17.21
CA ILE A 106 26.64 -3.88 -17.80
C ILE A 106 25.43 -4.61 -18.41
N VAL A 107 24.23 -4.05 -18.21
CA VAL A 107 23.01 -4.47 -18.92
C VAL A 107 22.82 -3.56 -20.14
N GLN A 108 22.73 -4.16 -21.33
CA GLN A 108 22.80 -3.45 -22.62
C GLN A 108 21.45 -3.31 -23.32
N GLY A 109 20.43 -4.06 -22.89
CA GLY A 109 19.12 -4.02 -23.50
C GLY A 109 18.10 -4.93 -22.84
N VAL A 110 16.97 -5.09 -23.51
CA VAL A 110 15.84 -5.87 -23.09
C VAL A 110 15.28 -6.68 -24.28
N LYS A 111 14.98 -7.97 -24.07
CA LYS A 111 14.23 -8.78 -25.04
C LYS A 111 12.74 -8.72 -24.74
N TYR A 112 11.90 -8.33 -25.68
CA TYR A 112 10.46 -8.20 -25.41
C TYR A 112 9.61 -9.15 -26.28
N ARG A 113 8.38 -9.39 -25.82
CA ARG A 113 7.34 -10.07 -26.59
C ARG A 113 6.03 -9.30 -26.46
N LEU A 114 5.39 -9.00 -27.60
CA LEU A 114 4.05 -8.43 -27.60
C LEU A 114 3.05 -9.46 -27.06
N LYS A 115 2.27 -9.07 -26.05
CA LYS A 115 1.35 -9.95 -25.32
C LYS A 115 0.29 -10.59 -26.22
N GLN A 116 0.00 -9.99 -27.36
CA GLN A 116 -0.97 -10.46 -28.35
C GLN A 116 -0.52 -11.68 -29.15
N ASN A 117 0.76 -12.11 -29.08
CA ASN A 117 1.26 -13.29 -29.79
C ASN A 117 2.18 -14.16 -28.93
N THR A 118 1.60 -15.12 -28.21
CA THR A 118 2.34 -16.08 -27.38
C THR A 118 3.28 -17.03 -28.14
N GLY A 119 3.36 -16.94 -29.47
CA GLY A 119 4.29 -17.72 -30.33
C GLY A 119 5.35 -16.90 -31.09
N SER A 120 5.39 -15.57 -30.96
CA SER A 120 6.38 -14.75 -31.67
C SER A 120 7.78 -14.85 -31.06
N PRO A 121 8.85 -14.74 -31.88
CA PRO A 121 10.22 -14.69 -31.40
C PRO A 121 10.39 -13.49 -30.44
N LEU A 122 11.32 -13.65 -29.49
CA LEU A 122 11.76 -12.53 -28.66
C LEU A 122 12.50 -11.54 -29.54
N LEU A 123 12.18 -10.25 -29.40
CA LEU A 123 12.84 -9.15 -30.12
C LEU A 123 13.77 -8.41 -29.17
N ASP A 124 14.94 -8.01 -29.65
CA ASP A 124 15.95 -7.31 -28.87
C ASP A 124 15.78 -5.78 -28.99
N ILE A 125 15.70 -5.08 -27.88
CA ILE A 125 15.80 -3.61 -27.78
C ILE A 125 17.04 -3.30 -26.97
N TYR A 126 18.01 -2.62 -27.54
CA TYR A 126 19.18 -2.16 -26.80
C TYR A 126 18.86 -0.84 -26.09
N GLY A 127 19.36 -0.68 -24.87
CA GLY A 127 19.17 0.51 -24.04
C GLY A 127 20.42 0.74 -23.20
N ASN A 128 20.89 1.98 -23.17
CA ASN A 128 22.06 2.34 -22.36
C ASN A 128 21.76 2.30 -20.85
N PHE A 129 20.48 2.26 -20.47
CA PHE A 129 20.02 2.19 -19.08
C PHE A 129 18.71 1.43 -19.00
N ILE A 130 18.57 0.56 -17.99
CA ILE A 130 17.43 -0.35 -17.84
C ILE A 130 16.82 -0.22 -16.45
N VAL A 131 15.50 -0.16 -16.43
CA VAL A 131 14.70 -0.06 -15.21
C VAL A 131 13.76 -1.26 -15.15
N ASP A 132 13.91 -2.09 -14.12
CA ASP A 132 12.95 -3.14 -13.83
C ASP A 132 11.79 -2.60 -12.97
N CYS A 133 10.62 -2.50 -13.59
CA CYS A 133 9.34 -2.14 -12.96
C CYS A 133 8.33 -3.30 -12.94
N THR A 134 8.78 -4.55 -13.06
CA THR A 134 7.90 -5.74 -13.22
C THR A 134 7.13 -6.12 -11.95
N GLY A 135 7.43 -5.48 -10.82
CA GLY A 135 6.77 -5.65 -9.54
C GLY A 135 7.16 -6.95 -8.81
N ARG A 136 6.24 -7.47 -7.99
CA ARG A 136 6.50 -8.55 -7.02
C ARG A 136 7.04 -9.85 -7.62
N ASN A 137 6.69 -10.14 -8.87
CA ASN A 137 7.07 -11.36 -9.56
C ASN A 137 8.27 -11.13 -10.49
N THR A 138 9.12 -10.16 -10.14
CA THR A 138 10.30 -9.80 -10.92
C THR A 138 11.19 -11.02 -11.23
N PRO A 139 11.64 -11.19 -12.49
CA PRO A 139 12.64 -12.20 -12.83
C PRO A 139 14.04 -11.82 -12.33
N SER A 140 14.24 -10.56 -11.92
CA SER A 140 15.55 -9.96 -11.68
C SER A 140 16.28 -10.54 -10.50
N THR A 141 15.56 -11.02 -9.48
CA THR A 141 16.21 -11.69 -8.33
C THR A 141 16.92 -12.97 -8.77
N LYS A 142 16.26 -13.77 -9.61
CA LYS A 142 16.83 -14.99 -10.18
C LYS A 142 17.97 -14.65 -11.16
N TRP A 143 17.71 -13.69 -12.05
CA TRP A 143 18.67 -13.27 -13.06
C TRP A 143 19.97 -12.68 -12.47
N LEU A 144 19.90 -11.88 -11.40
CA LEU A 144 21.08 -11.36 -10.69
C LEU A 144 21.93 -12.48 -10.10
N LYS A 145 21.28 -13.52 -9.57
CA LYS A 145 21.97 -14.69 -9.03
C LYS A 145 22.65 -15.50 -10.13
N GLU A 146 21.96 -15.75 -11.23
CA GLU A 146 22.47 -16.58 -12.32
C GLU A 146 23.55 -15.88 -13.15
N SER A 147 23.39 -14.57 -13.38
CA SER A 147 24.29 -13.82 -14.27
C SER A 147 25.47 -13.18 -13.55
N PHE A 148 25.31 -12.80 -12.27
CA PHE A 148 26.32 -12.06 -11.50
C PHE A 148 26.68 -12.71 -10.17
N ASN A 149 26.08 -13.86 -9.84
CA ASN A 149 26.20 -14.50 -8.51
C ASN A 149 25.79 -13.58 -7.35
N LEU A 150 24.94 -12.57 -7.60
CA LEU A 150 24.48 -11.62 -6.60
C LEU A 150 23.18 -12.10 -5.96
N THR A 151 23.14 -12.11 -4.62
CA THR A 151 21.92 -12.35 -3.86
C THR A 151 21.54 -11.09 -3.10
N ILE A 152 20.35 -10.55 -3.38
CA ILE A 152 19.86 -9.37 -2.66
C ILE A 152 19.38 -9.80 -1.27
N PRO A 153 19.90 -9.21 -0.18
CA PRO A 153 19.34 -9.48 1.14
C PRO A 153 17.88 -9.07 1.21
N THR A 154 17.02 -9.87 1.83
CA THR A 154 15.59 -9.59 1.95
C THR A 154 15.09 -9.72 3.38
N VAL A 155 14.03 -8.98 3.68
CA VAL A 155 13.23 -9.15 4.89
C VAL A 155 11.77 -9.23 4.50
N GLN A 156 11.12 -10.32 4.90
CA GLN A 156 9.71 -10.57 4.71
C GLN A 156 9.01 -10.61 6.06
N ILE A 157 7.93 -9.84 6.21
CA ILE A 157 7.03 -9.88 7.35
C ILE A 157 5.71 -10.47 6.90
N HIS A 158 5.36 -11.59 7.53
CA HIS A 158 4.08 -12.26 7.44
C HIS A 158 3.37 -12.04 8.77
N PHE A 159 2.18 -11.46 8.73
CA PHE A 159 1.37 -11.24 9.95
C PHE A 159 -0.04 -11.84 9.79
N GLY A 160 -0.21 -12.72 8.79
CA GLY A 160 -1.42 -13.51 8.61
C GLY A 160 -2.64 -12.71 8.15
N SER A 161 -2.46 -11.62 7.40
CA SER A 161 -3.62 -10.92 6.83
C SER A 161 -4.18 -11.60 5.59
N GLY A 162 -5.50 -11.66 5.55
CA GLY A 162 -6.25 -11.94 4.33
C GLY A 162 -7.54 -11.15 4.26
N TYR A 163 -8.10 -11.06 3.08
CA TYR A 163 -9.31 -10.30 2.85
C TYR A 163 -10.14 -10.89 1.72
N VAL A 164 -11.41 -10.51 1.68
CA VAL A 164 -12.35 -10.80 0.61
C VAL A 164 -12.87 -9.47 0.09
N THR A 165 -12.71 -9.25 -1.21
CA THR A 165 -13.15 -8.03 -1.88
C THR A 165 -14.20 -8.35 -2.94
N PHE A 166 -15.22 -7.50 -3.03
CA PHE A 166 -16.25 -7.56 -4.06
C PHE A 166 -16.74 -6.16 -4.42
N ILE A 167 -17.47 -6.06 -5.53
CA ILE A 167 -18.14 -4.85 -5.98
C ILE A 167 -19.60 -4.93 -5.55
N GLY A 168 -20.10 -3.88 -4.90
CA GLY A 168 -21.48 -3.79 -4.43
C GLY A 168 -22.11 -2.43 -4.73
N GLU A 169 -23.42 -2.42 -4.95
CA GLU A 169 -24.26 -1.22 -4.97
C GLU A 169 -24.90 -1.05 -3.60
N ARG A 170 -24.76 0.15 -3.03
CA ARG A 170 -25.34 0.48 -1.72
C ARG A 170 -26.76 1.01 -1.87
N PHE A 171 -27.60 0.67 -0.90
CA PHE A 171 -28.97 1.16 -0.76
C PHE A 171 -29.12 1.89 0.57
N LYS A 172 -30.10 2.80 0.64
CA LYS A 172 -30.40 3.57 1.84
C LYS A 172 -30.70 2.64 3.02
N THR A 173 -30.02 2.87 4.12
CA THR A 173 -30.23 2.19 5.40
C THR A 173 -31.41 2.76 6.18
N GLY A 174 -31.80 4.00 5.86
CA GLY A 174 -32.77 4.76 6.65
C GLY A 174 -32.11 5.58 7.76
N ASP A 175 -30.80 5.42 7.98
CA ASP A 175 -29.99 6.26 8.84
C ASP A 175 -29.24 7.31 7.98
N PRO A 176 -29.57 8.61 8.09
CA PRO A 176 -28.91 9.66 7.33
C PRO A 176 -27.40 9.73 7.57
N SER A 177 -26.91 9.32 8.75
CA SER A 177 -25.49 9.35 9.08
C SER A 177 -24.70 8.29 8.33
N LEU A 178 -25.26 7.10 8.11
CA LEU A 178 -24.65 6.03 7.33
C LEU A 178 -24.81 6.26 5.83
N ASP A 179 -25.96 6.78 5.42
CA ASP A 179 -26.31 7.03 4.02
C ASP A 179 -25.51 8.20 3.41
N SER A 180 -25.06 9.14 4.24
CA SER A 180 -24.23 10.29 3.81
C SER A 180 -22.73 10.01 3.72
N LYS A 181 -22.26 8.85 4.19
CA LYS A 181 -20.83 8.48 4.23
C LYS A 181 -20.50 7.51 3.09
N PRO A 182 -20.09 7.98 1.90
CA PRO A 182 -19.70 7.09 0.80
C PRO A 182 -18.43 6.28 1.11
N ILE A 183 -17.52 6.81 1.93
CA ILE A 183 -16.26 6.15 2.32
C ILE A 183 -16.34 5.72 3.79
N ILE A 184 -16.14 4.43 4.06
CA ILE A 184 -16.10 3.89 5.43
C ILE A 184 -14.87 3.00 5.55
N CYS A 185 -14.00 3.30 6.51
CA CYS A 185 -12.78 2.56 6.79
C CYS A 185 -12.74 2.22 8.28
N SER A 186 -13.05 0.96 8.58
CA SER A 186 -12.94 0.39 9.93
C SER A 186 -11.80 -0.62 9.97
N ASN A 187 -10.74 -0.26 10.71
CA ASN A 187 -9.58 -1.13 10.90
C ASN A 187 -9.77 -2.07 12.09
N GLY A 188 -9.35 -3.32 11.93
CA GLY A 188 -9.17 -4.23 13.07
C GLY A 188 -8.18 -3.66 14.09
N ASN A 189 -8.46 -3.86 15.37
CA ASN A 189 -7.68 -3.40 16.51
C ASN A 189 -6.98 -4.57 17.20
N ILE A 190 -5.80 -4.99 16.73
CA ILE A 190 -5.04 -6.08 17.37
C ILE A 190 -4.59 -5.65 18.78
N PRO A 191 -4.78 -6.49 19.83
CA PRO A 191 -5.25 -7.87 19.80
C PRO A 191 -6.76 -8.05 20.06
N VAL A 192 -7.52 -6.95 20.18
CA VAL A 192 -8.93 -6.92 20.59
C VAL A 192 -9.89 -7.33 19.47
N ASN A 193 -9.62 -6.93 18.23
CA ASN A 193 -10.41 -7.25 17.05
C ASN A 193 -9.49 -7.51 15.85
N ASN A 194 -9.64 -8.67 15.21
CA ASN A 194 -8.83 -9.07 14.06
C ASN A 194 -9.45 -8.65 12.72
N ILE A 195 -10.57 -7.94 12.73
CA ILE A 195 -11.47 -7.82 11.58
C ILE A 195 -11.71 -6.36 11.26
N GLY A 196 -11.72 -6.04 9.97
CA GLY A 196 -11.99 -4.69 9.48
C GLY A 196 -12.82 -4.71 8.20
N CYS A 197 -13.42 -3.57 7.87
CA CYS A 197 -14.22 -3.40 6.66
C CYS A 197 -13.87 -2.07 5.99
N TYR A 198 -13.65 -2.10 4.68
CA TYR A 198 -13.45 -0.93 3.85
C TYR A 198 -14.53 -0.87 2.77
N ILE A 199 -15.25 0.25 2.73
CA ILE A 199 -16.23 0.58 1.70
C ILE A 199 -15.76 1.84 1.01
N THR A 200 -15.50 1.75 -0.29
CA THR A 200 -15.00 2.87 -1.07
C THR A 200 -15.71 2.97 -2.40
N PRO A 201 -16.26 4.13 -2.75
CA PRO A 201 -16.96 4.32 -4.00
C PRO A 201 -15.97 4.24 -5.16
N ILE A 202 -16.39 3.62 -6.25
CA ILE A 202 -15.60 3.51 -7.49
C ILE A 202 -16.26 4.24 -8.65
N ARG A 203 -17.58 4.40 -8.63
CA ARG A 203 -18.34 5.08 -9.69
C ARG A 203 -19.78 5.38 -9.30
N THR A 204 -20.31 6.50 -9.76
CA THR A 204 -21.76 6.76 -9.77
C THR A 204 -22.45 5.99 -10.89
N ILE A 205 -23.60 5.39 -10.59
CA ILE A 205 -24.44 4.63 -11.53
C ILE A 205 -25.86 5.17 -11.47
N LYS A 206 -26.51 5.29 -12.65
CA LYS A 206 -27.95 5.58 -12.68
C LYS A 206 -28.72 4.28 -12.62
N THR A 207 -29.64 4.18 -11.67
CA THR A 207 -30.46 2.99 -11.50
C THR A 207 -31.92 3.38 -11.33
N ASN A 208 -32.84 2.48 -11.68
CA ASN A 208 -34.27 2.71 -11.50
C ASN A 208 -34.73 2.23 -10.11
N GLY A 209 -33.81 1.95 -9.19
CA GLY A 209 -34.11 1.42 -7.87
C GLY A 209 -34.59 2.52 -6.94
N GLU A 210 -35.85 2.45 -6.52
CA GLU A 210 -36.34 3.23 -5.38
C GLU A 210 -35.46 2.85 -4.17
N ASN A 211 -34.68 3.81 -3.64
CA ASN A 211 -33.72 3.67 -2.52
C ASN A 211 -32.27 3.27 -2.86
N SER A 212 -31.87 3.21 -4.13
CA SER A 212 -30.44 3.14 -4.46
C SER A 212 -29.72 4.42 -4.01
N LEU A 213 -28.48 4.29 -3.53
CA LEU A 213 -27.56 5.43 -3.34
C LEU A 213 -26.79 5.76 -4.63
N GLU A 214 -27.15 5.14 -5.76
CA GLU A 214 -26.57 5.39 -7.09
C GLU A 214 -25.04 5.27 -7.12
N THR A 215 -24.48 4.46 -6.21
CA THR A 215 -23.04 4.37 -6.00
C THR A 215 -22.61 2.92 -6.02
N LEU A 216 -21.71 2.62 -6.98
CA LEU A 216 -20.98 1.37 -7.02
C LEU A 216 -19.72 1.52 -6.16
N SER A 217 -19.50 0.58 -5.25
CA SER A 217 -18.38 0.59 -4.31
C SER A 217 -17.58 -0.70 -4.37
N THR A 218 -16.28 -0.59 -4.15
CA THR A 218 -15.47 -1.71 -3.70
C THR A 218 -15.71 -1.89 -2.21
N ILE A 219 -16.02 -3.12 -1.80
CA ILE A 219 -16.21 -3.51 -0.41
C ILE A 219 -15.21 -4.60 -0.09
N THR A 220 -14.44 -4.42 0.99
CA THR A 220 -13.41 -5.36 1.42
C THR A 220 -13.57 -5.67 2.89
N VAL A 221 -13.81 -6.95 3.20
CA VAL A 221 -13.75 -7.46 4.57
C VAL A 221 -12.36 -8.04 4.78
N THR A 222 -11.68 -7.61 5.84
CA THR A 222 -10.30 -8.01 6.16
C THR A 222 -10.23 -8.74 7.48
N CYS A 223 -9.34 -9.72 7.54
CA CYS A 223 -8.89 -10.38 8.75
C CYS A 223 -7.37 -10.28 8.86
N VAL A 224 -6.87 -10.35 10.09
CA VAL A 224 -5.45 -10.51 10.42
C VAL A 224 -5.27 -11.78 11.25
N ASN A 225 -4.04 -12.04 11.72
CA ASN A 225 -3.76 -13.16 12.62
C ASN A 225 -4.03 -14.56 12.06
N SER A 226 -3.97 -14.72 10.74
CA SER A 226 -4.26 -15.97 9.99
C SER A 226 -5.72 -16.43 10.06
N GLU A 227 -6.64 -15.53 10.40
CA GLU A 227 -8.08 -15.68 10.16
C GLU A 227 -8.43 -15.18 8.75
N TYR A 228 -9.54 -15.67 8.19
CA TYR A 228 -9.97 -15.32 6.84
C TYR A 228 -11.49 -15.20 6.76
N PRO A 229 -12.03 -14.16 6.11
CA PRO A 229 -13.47 -14.07 5.88
C PRO A 229 -13.93 -15.20 4.95
N PRO A 230 -15.18 -15.69 5.10
CA PRO A 230 -15.80 -16.60 4.14
C PRO A 230 -15.81 -15.99 2.74
N ASN A 231 -15.67 -16.84 1.72
CA ASN A 231 -15.57 -16.41 0.32
C ASN A 231 -16.31 -17.34 -0.65
N ASP A 232 -17.08 -18.28 -0.12
CA ASP A 232 -17.85 -19.29 -0.84
C ASP A 232 -19.23 -18.77 -1.29
N SER A 233 -19.90 -17.98 -0.47
CA SER A 233 -21.13 -17.25 -0.83
C SER A 233 -21.22 -15.91 -0.10
N TYR A 234 -22.03 -15.00 -0.64
CA TYR A 234 -22.28 -13.71 0.03
C TYR A 234 -23.11 -13.88 1.30
N GLU A 235 -24.05 -14.83 1.29
CA GLU A 235 -24.88 -15.18 2.44
C GLU A 235 -24.04 -15.66 3.62
N ASN A 236 -23.04 -16.52 3.37
CA ASN A 236 -22.14 -17.03 4.41
C ASN A 236 -21.22 -15.92 4.94
N LEU A 237 -20.72 -15.04 4.05
CA LEU A 237 -19.98 -13.86 4.47
C LEU A 237 -20.85 -12.93 5.33
N LEU A 238 -22.09 -12.64 4.91
CA LEU A 238 -23.00 -11.77 5.63
C LEU A 238 -23.35 -12.32 7.01
N GLU A 239 -23.66 -13.62 7.12
CA GLU A 239 -23.92 -14.28 8.41
C GLU A 239 -22.72 -14.14 9.34
N TRP A 240 -21.53 -14.47 8.83
CA TRP A 240 -20.30 -14.35 9.58
C TRP A 240 -20.04 -12.92 10.06
N THR A 241 -20.33 -11.89 9.24
CA THR A 241 -20.14 -10.49 9.65
C THR A 241 -21.04 -10.05 10.81
N LYS A 242 -22.17 -10.71 11.09
CA LYS A 242 -23.06 -10.33 12.21
C LYS A 242 -22.39 -10.50 13.57
N GLU A 243 -21.54 -11.51 13.70
CA GLU A 243 -20.83 -11.83 14.93
C GLU A 243 -19.50 -11.06 15.08
N HIS A 244 -19.05 -10.42 14.00
CA HIS A 244 -17.65 -9.98 13.86
C HIS A 244 -17.46 -8.51 13.44
N LEU A 245 -18.48 -7.85 12.88
CA LEU A 245 -18.47 -6.44 12.53
C LEU A 245 -19.51 -5.67 13.35
N ASP A 246 -19.30 -4.37 13.50
CA ASP A 246 -20.26 -3.48 14.13
C ASP A 246 -21.62 -3.49 13.40
N SER A 247 -22.70 -3.29 14.16
CA SER A 247 -24.08 -3.38 13.65
C SER A 247 -24.37 -2.43 12.49
N GLU A 248 -23.72 -1.27 12.46
CA GLU A 248 -23.83 -0.29 11.38
C GLU A 248 -23.28 -0.84 10.06
N LEU A 249 -22.07 -1.42 10.08
CA LEU A 249 -21.46 -2.06 8.91
C LEU A 249 -22.29 -3.25 8.44
N ASN A 250 -22.78 -4.08 9.36
CA ASN A 250 -23.65 -5.20 9.01
C ASN A 250 -24.95 -4.73 8.32
N SER A 251 -25.54 -3.62 8.78
CA SER A 251 -26.74 -3.02 8.17
C SER A 251 -26.49 -2.56 6.74
N ILE A 252 -25.33 -1.96 6.47
CA ILE A 252 -24.92 -1.57 5.11
C ILE A 252 -24.72 -2.81 4.22
N LEU A 253 -24.01 -3.82 4.71
CA LEU A 253 -23.75 -5.06 3.96
C LEU A 253 -25.05 -5.80 3.64
N LYS A 254 -25.98 -5.89 4.59
CA LYS A 254 -27.28 -6.54 4.40
C LYS A 254 -28.09 -5.95 3.24
N LEU A 255 -27.98 -4.64 3.01
CA LEU A 255 -28.68 -3.92 1.95
C LEU A 255 -27.86 -3.79 0.65
N THR A 256 -26.63 -4.31 0.65
CA THR A 256 -25.75 -4.21 -0.52
C THR A 256 -26.14 -5.25 -1.57
N LYS A 257 -26.37 -4.80 -2.80
CA LYS A 257 -26.50 -5.69 -3.96
C LYS A 257 -25.13 -5.98 -4.54
N VAL A 258 -24.72 -7.25 -4.54
CA VAL A 258 -23.40 -7.68 -5.04
C VAL A 258 -23.40 -7.79 -6.58
N TRP A 259 -22.35 -7.26 -7.21
CA TRP A 259 -22.17 -7.19 -8.67
C TRP A 259 -20.95 -7.96 -9.18
N SER A 260 -20.15 -8.56 -8.30
CA SER A 260 -18.98 -9.37 -8.65
C SER A 260 -18.86 -10.61 -7.77
N PRO A 261 -18.06 -11.61 -8.18
CA PRO A 261 -17.64 -12.68 -7.27
C PRO A 261 -16.90 -12.12 -6.04
N LEU A 262 -16.88 -12.92 -4.97
CA LEU A 262 -16.05 -12.69 -3.79
C LEU A 262 -14.60 -13.08 -4.10
N ILE A 263 -13.69 -12.11 -4.08
CA ILE A 263 -12.29 -12.32 -4.46
C ILE A 263 -11.42 -12.40 -3.20
N PRO A 264 -10.94 -13.60 -2.80
CA PRO A 264 -10.06 -13.75 -1.66
C PRO A 264 -8.63 -13.31 -1.99
N TYR A 265 -7.93 -12.82 -0.98
CA TYR A 265 -6.49 -12.59 -1.02
C TYR A 265 -5.87 -12.96 0.32
N ARG A 266 -4.81 -13.78 0.30
CA ARG A 266 -4.14 -14.27 1.51
C ARG A 266 -2.62 -14.06 1.48
N ARG A 267 -2.12 -13.26 0.52
CA ARG A 267 -0.68 -13.01 0.31
C ARG A 267 -0.27 -11.60 0.73
N ALA A 268 -0.91 -11.08 1.78
CA ALA A 268 -0.61 -9.77 2.36
C ALA A 268 0.68 -9.87 3.18
N ILE A 269 1.82 -9.72 2.48
CA ILE A 269 3.15 -9.72 3.09
C ILE A 269 3.86 -8.41 2.76
N ASN A 270 4.70 -7.95 3.69
CA ASN A 270 5.68 -6.90 3.44
C ASN A 270 7.00 -7.59 3.05
N ASP A 271 7.48 -7.43 1.81
CA ASP A 271 8.74 -8.01 1.29
C ASP A 271 9.68 -6.92 0.78
N ARG A 272 10.70 -6.59 1.57
CA ARG A 272 11.72 -5.59 1.22
C ARG A 272 13.03 -6.25 0.81
N LYS A 273 13.57 -5.82 -0.32
CA LYS A 273 14.88 -6.16 -0.85
C LYS A 273 15.86 -5.01 -0.59
N TYR A 274 17.00 -5.31 0.02
CA TYR A 274 18.01 -4.32 0.41
C TYR A 274 19.08 -4.18 -0.67
N VAL A 275 18.71 -3.62 -1.81
CA VAL A 275 19.59 -3.41 -2.97
C VAL A 275 20.79 -2.53 -2.64
N GLU A 276 20.63 -1.59 -1.70
CA GLU A 276 21.67 -0.69 -1.19
C GLU A 276 22.86 -1.44 -0.57
N LEU A 277 22.64 -2.64 -0.01
CA LEU A 277 23.68 -3.40 0.67
C LEU A 277 24.67 -4.07 -0.28
N LEU A 278 24.35 -4.12 -1.58
CA LEU A 278 25.25 -4.63 -2.61
C LEU A 278 26.26 -3.56 -3.08
N GLY A 279 26.01 -2.27 -2.78
CA GLY A 279 26.95 -1.19 -3.06
C GLY A 279 27.43 -1.20 -4.52
N LYS A 280 28.75 -1.09 -4.73
CA LYS A 280 29.37 -1.05 -6.06
C LYS A 280 29.40 -2.40 -6.79
N SER A 281 29.06 -3.52 -6.13
CA SER A 281 28.93 -4.81 -6.84
C SER A 281 27.66 -4.87 -7.70
N TRP A 282 26.72 -3.95 -7.49
CA TRP A 282 25.49 -3.84 -8.26
C TRP A 282 25.79 -3.55 -9.75
N PRO A 283 25.11 -4.21 -10.71
CA PRO A 283 25.35 -3.96 -12.14
C PRO A 283 25.12 -2.50 -12.54
N GLN A 284 26.03 -1.96 -13.35
CA GLN A 284 25.85 -0.62 -13.89
C GLN A 284 24.70 -0.60 -14.89
N ASN A 285 24.11 0.58 -15.08
CA ASN A 285 23.02 0.83 -16.03
C ASN A 285 21.74 0.02 -15.81
N TYR A 286 21.50 -0.40 -14.57
CA TYR A 286 20.40 -1.27 -14.23
C TYR A 286 19.87 -0.94 -12.84
N ILE A 287 18.57 -0.70 -12.70
CA ILE A 287 17.94 -0.42 -11.41
C ILE A 287 16.63 -1.18 -11.25
N LEU A 288 16.23 -1.39 -9.99
CA LEU A 288 14.92 -1.93 -9.62
C LEU A 288 14.04 -0.78 -9.11
N LEU A 289 12.76 -0.75 -9.49
CA LEU A 289 11.84 0.32 -9.11
C LEU A 289 10.49 -0.20 -8.60
N GLY A 290 9.93 0.45 -7.58
CA GLY A 290 8.61 0.15 -7.04
C GLY A 290 8.54 -1.22 -6.35
N ASP A 291 7.44 -1.95 -6.58
CA ASP A 291 7.13 -3.25 -5.96
C ASP A 291 8.22 -4.33 -6.14
N VAL A 292 9.16 -4.13 -7.07
CA VAL A 292 10.35 -4.96 -7.23
C VAL A 292 11.24 -4.89 -5.99
N VAL A 293 11.54 -3.67 -5.53
CA VAL A 293 12.39 -3.38 -4.37
C VAL A 293 11.63 -3.63 -3.07
N TYR A 294 10.38 -3.16 -3.00
CA TYR A 294 9.56 -3.34 -1.82
C TYR A 294 8.10 -3.61 -2.20
N ALA A 295 7.66 -4.85 -2.00
CA ALA A 295 6.27 -5.25 -2.11
C ALA A 295 5.55 -5.04 -0.77
N PHE A 296 4.61 -4.11 -0.73
CA PHE A 296 3.86 -3.80 0.49
C PHE A 296 2.74 -4.81 0.79
N ASN A 297 2.37 -4.92 2.07
CA ASN A 297 1.01 -5.27 2.40
C ASN A 297 0.06 -4.19 1.84
N PRO A 298 -0.89 -4.53 0.94
CA PRO A 298 -1.78 -3.54 0.32
C PRO A 298 -2.70 -2.82 1.32
N GLN A 299 -2.91 -3.36 2.53
CA GLN A 299 -3.75 -2.76 3.57
C GLN A 299 -3.36 -1.31 3.90
N TYR A 300 -2.08 -0.96 3.75
CA TYR A 300 -1.58 0.37 4.08
C TYR A 300 -1.62 1.39 2.94
N GLY A 301 -2.03 1.01 1.73
CA GLY A 301 -2.23 1.97 0.64
C GLY A 301 -0.97 2.66 0.07
N GLN A 302 0.24 2.26 0.47
CA GLN A 302 1.47 3.01 0.15
C GLN A 302 2.09 2.72 -1.24
N GLY A 303 1.73 1.61 -1.89
CA GLY A 303 2.50 1.08 -3.02
C GLY A 303 2.60 2.01 -4.23
N ILE A 304 1.52 2.72 -4.58
CA ILE A 304 1.52 3.64 -5.73
C ILE A 304 2.34 4.89 -5.42
N THR A 305 2.15 5.49 -4.24
CA THR A 305 2.96 6.62 -3.77
C THR A 305 4.44 6.27 -3.76
N TYR A 306 4.79 5.11 -3.23
CA TYR A 306 6.17 4.63 -3.20
C TYR A 306 6.79 4.54 -4.60
N ALA A 307 6.07 3.96 -5.57
CA ALA A 307 6.52 3.90 -6.95
C ALA A 307 6.67 5.30 -7.59
N ALA A 308 5.74 6.22 -7.32
CA ALA A 308 5.81 7.59 -7.78
C ALA A 308 7.02 8.34 -7.20
N ARG A 309 7.29 8.19 -5.89
CA ARG A 309 8.47 8.77 -5.23
C ARG A 309 9.78 8.24 -5.82
N HIS A 310 9.85 6.94 -6.13
CA HIS A 310 11.00 6.38 -6.87
C HIS A 310 11.17 7.01 -8.26
N ALA A 311 10.08 7.16 -9.02
CA ALA A 311 10.13 7.76 -10.35
C ALA A 311 10.59 9.23 -10.30
N LYS A 312 10.12 10.00 -9.32
CA LYS A 312 10.58 11.38 -9.09
C LYS A 312 12.05 11.44 -8.71
N GLU A 313 12.52 10.52 -7.86
CA GLU A 313 13.93 10.46 -7.49
C GLU A 313 14.82 10.08 -8.68
N LEU A 314 14.35 9.17 -9.54
CA LEU A 314 15.01 8.83 -10.80
C LEU A 314 15.18 10.07 -11.68
N SER A 315 14.13 10.87 -11.84
CA SER A 315 14.17 12.11 -12.62
C SER A 315 15.17 13.11 -12.07
N LYS A 316 15.23 13.31 -10.74
CA LYS A 316 16.24 14.20 -10.12
C LYS A 316 17.66 13.75 -10.43
N ILE A 317 17.96 12.46 -10.25
CA ILE A 317 19.31 11.93 -10.49
C ILE A 317 19.71 12.11 -11.95
N PHE A 318 18.80 11.92 -12.91
CA PHE A 318 19.06 12.21 -14.32
C PHE A 318 19.40 13.68 -14.57
N ASN A 319 18.65 14.59 -13.95
CA ASN A 319 18.87 16.03 -14.08
C ASN A 319 20.19 16.47 -13.44
N GLU A 320 20.55 15.91 -12.28
CA GLU A 320 21.80 16.22 -11.56
C GLU A 320 23.05 15.69 -12.27
N ASN A 321 22.96 14.50 -12.88
CA ASN A 321 24.10 13.85 -13.54
C ASN A 321 24.25 14.22 -15.02
N CYS A 322 23.42 15.12 -15.56
CA CYS A 322 23.43 15.51 -16.97
C CYS A 322 23.52 14.31 -17.93
N HIS A 323 22.74 13.26 -17.66
CA HIS A 323 22.72 12.00 -18.43
C HIS A 323 23.99 11.13 -18.39
N LYS A 324 24.93 11.40 -17.47
CA LYS A 324 26.04 10.48 -17.19
C LYS A 324 25.54 9.29 -16.39
N LEU A 325 25.98 8.08 -16.77
CA LEU A 325 25.54 6.83 -16.14
C LEU A 325 26.56 6.23 -15.15
N GLU A 326 27.72 6.86 -15.00
CA GLU A 326 28.73 6.42 -14.03
C GLU A 326 28.18 6.46 -12.60
N ASP A 327 28.31 5.36 -11.87
CA ASP A 327 27.78 5.15 -10.52
C ASP A 327 26.26 5.40 -10.38
N PHE A 328 25.52 5.56 -11.48
CA PHE A 328 24.11 5.96 -11.46
C PHE A 328 23.25 4.94 -10.70
N SER A 329 23.40 3.65 -11.01
CA SER A 329 22.65 2.59 -10.33
C SER A 329 22.92 2.58 -8.82
N TYR A 330 24.18 2.82 -8.44
CA TYR A 330 24.59 2.90 -7.04
C TYR A 330 23.92 4.09 -6.34
N ILE A 331 24.00 5.29 -6.93
CA ILE A 331 23.38 6.51 -6.39
C ILE A 331 21.87 6.31 -6.25
N PHE A 332 21.21 5.80 -7.28
CA PHE A 332 19.77 5.54 -7.25
C PHE A 332 19.39 4.56 -6.13
N ASN A 333 20.08 3.43 -6.01
CA ASN A 333 19.79 2.44 -4.97
C ASN A 333 19.93 3.02 -3.55
N GLN A 334 20.91 3.90 -3.32
CA GLN A 334 21.07 4.59 -2.03
C GLN A 334 19.90 5.53 -1.73
N ARG A 335 19.50 6.37 -2.69
CA ARG A 335 18.41 7.35 -2.49
C ARG A 335 17.04 6.69 -2.41
N ALA A 336 16.79 5.70 -3.28
CA ALA A 336 15.58 4.87 -3.24
C ALA A 336 15.43 4.13 -1.90
N SER A 337 16.53 3.60 -1.33
CA SER A 337 16.50 2.95 -0.02
C SER A 337 16.06 3.88 1.12
N ALA A 338 16.37 5.18 1.05
CA ALA A 338 15.87 6.16 2.03
C ALA A 338 14.34 6.21 2.01
N ILE A 339 13.74 6.25 0.81
CA ILE A 339 12.29 6.18 0.60
C ILE A 339 11.75 4.83 1.13
N SER A 340 12.39 3.71 0.77
CA SER A 340 11.99 2.37 1.24
C SER A 340 12.01 2.25 2.76
N LYS A 341 12.96 2.92 3.42
CA LYS A 341 13.10 2.90 4.87
C LYS A 341 11.96 3.65 5.56
N GLU A 342 11.55 4.78 5.03
CA GLU A 342 10.37 5.52 5.52
C GLU A 342 9.12 4.65 5.40
N CYS A 343 8.83 4.15 4.20
CA CYS A 343 7.63 3.34 3.96
C CYS A 343 7.63 2.05 4.78
N TRP A 344 8.78 1.39 4.94
CA TRP A 344 8.93 0.18 5.77
C TRP A 344 8.58 0.41 7.23
N LEU A 345 8.90 1.59 7.78
CA LEU A 345 8.57 1.90 9.17
C LEU A 345 7.04 1.95 9.37
N ILE A 346 6.34 2.57 8.43
CA ILE A 346 4.90 2.79 8.48
C ILE A 346 4.13 1.48 8.35
N SER A 347 4.44 0.73 7.30
CA SER A 347 3.74 -0.50 6.94
C SER A 347 4.02 -1.67 7.88
N THR A 348 5.04 -1.59 8.75
CA THR A 348 5.39 -2.70 9.65
C THR A 348 5.09 -2.39 11.11
N ALA A 349 4.90 -1.12 11.50
CA ALA A 349 4.66 -0.73 12.89
C ALA A 349 3.45 -1.44 13.52
N ASN A 350 2.34 -1.56 12.78
CA ASN A 350 1.16 -2.29 13.24
C ASN A 350 1.33 -3.81 13.10
N ASP A 351 1.97 -4.31 12.04
CA ASP A 351 2.27 -5.74 11.87
C ASP A 351 3.02 -6.29 13.10
N TRP A 352 3.96 -5.50 13.64
CA TRP A 352 4.75 -5.82 14.84
C TRP A 352 3.94 -6.07 16.11
N LYS A 353 2.66 -5.71 16.17
CA LYS A 353 1.77 -6.04 17.29
C LYS A 353 1.18 -7.44 17.19
N THR A 354 1.20 -8.04 16.01
CA THR A 354 0.55 -9.33 15.75
C THR A 354 1.23 -10.47 16.50
N PRO A 355 0.47 -11.33 17.23
CA PRO A 355 1.02 -12.51 17.89
C PRO A 355 1.63 -13.52 16.91
N THR A 356 0.97 -13.76 15.76
CA THR A 356 1.42 -14.73 14.74
C THR A 356 2.46 -14.16 13.77
N LEU A 357 3.11 -13.04 14.10
CA LEU A 357 4.12 -12.46 13.22
C LEU A 357 5.27 -13.43 12.96
N LYS A 358 5.53 -13.66 11.68
CA LYS A 358 6.64 -14.44 11.15
C LYS A 358 7.52 -13.55 10.28
N LEU A 359 8.81 -13.53 10.59
CA LEU A 359 9.83 -12.77 9.92
C LEU A 359 10.79 -13.73 9.20
N ILE A 360 10.92 -13.60 7.89
CA ILE A 360 11.87 -14.38 7.09
C ILE A 360 12.95 -13.43 6.59
N LYS A 361 14.21 -13.76 6.83
CA LYS A 361 15.36 -12.99 6.37
C LYS A 361 16.22 -13.82 5.46
N THR A 362 16.65 -13.23 4.35
CA THR A 362 17.69 -13.79 3.49
C THR A 362 18.89 -12.87 3.55
N ASP A 363 20.07 -13.41 3.85
CA ASP A 363 21.31 -12.62 3.83
C ASP A 363 21.95 -12.56 2.43
N LYS A 364 23.06 -11.83 2.31
CA LYS A 364 23.80 -11.66 1.04
C LYS A 364 24.39 -12.95 0.46
N ASN A 365 24.46 -14.03 1.27
CA ASN A 365 24.95 -15.33 0.84
C ASN A 365 23.78 -16.28 0.49
N GLY A 366 22.53 -15.82 0.61
CA GLY A 366 21.33 -16.62 0.38
C GLY A 366 20.92 -17.48 1.57
N LYS A 367 21.54 -17.31 2.75
CA LYS A 367 21.11 -18.04 3.95
C LYS A 367 19.78 -17.48 4.44
N ILE A 368 18.80 -18.36 4.59
CA ILE A 368 17.46 -18.03 5.07
C ILE A 368 17.40 -18.26 6.59
N GLN A 369 16.82 -17.31 7.31
CA GLN A 369 16.52 -17.40 8.74
C GLN A 369 15.08 -17.00 8.99
N THR A 370 14.35 -17.84 9.72
CA THR A 370 12.96 -17.59 10.10
C THR A 370 12.88 -17.30 11.60
N TYR A 371 12.11 -16.29 11.95
CA TYR A 371 11.80 -15.90 13.33
C TYR A 371 10.28 -15.85 13.47
N GLU A 372 9.76 -16.55 14.46
CA GLU A 372 8.32 -16.57 14.75
C GLU A 372 8.11 -16.05 16.16
N ARG A 373 7.06 -15.26 16.35
CA ARG A 373 6.66 -14.84 17.69
C ARG A 373 5.78 -15.97 18.28
N GLY A 374 6.34 -16.69 19.25
CA GLY A 374 5.61 -17.76 19.95
C GLY A 374 4.71 -17.24 21.07
N ASN A 375 3.65 -18.01 21.39
CA ASN A 375 2.67 -17.71 22.46
C ASN A 375 3.15 -18.02 23.90
N GLY A 376 4.43 -18.34 24.13
CA GLY A 376 4.93 -18.60 25.49
C GLY A 376 6.40 -19.00 25.60
N SER A 377 7.08 -18.39 26.58
CA SER A 377 8.22 -18.84 27.43
C SER A 377 9.33 -19.78 26.93
N GLY A 378 9.57 -19.94 25.63
CA GLY A 378 10.67 -20.76 25.09
C GLY A 378 11.77 -19.93 24.44
N THR A 379 13.03 -20.29 24.68
CA THR A 379 14.34 -19.65 24.35
C THR A 379 14.62 -19.27 22.88
N THR A 380 13.62 -19.16 22.02
CA THR A 380 13.77 -18.51 20.71
C THR A 380 13.79 -17.00 20.91
N LYS A 381 14.79 -16.31 20.34
CA LYS A 381 14.90 -14.84 20.42
C LYS A 381 13.63 -14.21 19.83
N HIS A 382 12.67 -13.88 20.70
CA HIS A 382 11.47 -13.15 20.32
C HIS A 382 11.92 -11.92 19.53
N PRO A 383 11.38 -11.68 18.33
CA PRO A 383 11.70 -10.48 17.61
C PRO A 383 11.11 -9.31 18.40
N LYS A 384 11.93 -8.68 19.24
CA LYS A 384 11.54 -7.50 20.02
C LYS A 384 11.18 -6.39 19.05
N VAL A 385 10.05 -5.73 19.29
CA VAL A 385 9.73 -4.46 18.63
C VAL A 385 10.94 -3.57 18.86
N ARG A 386 11.66 -3.24 17.79
CA ARG A 386 12.81 -2.35 17.93
C ARG A 386 12.24 -0.98 18.25
N MET A 387 12.34 -0.56 19.51
CA MET A 387 12.02 0.78 20.00
C MET A 387 12.45 1.90 19.02
N PRO A 388 13.62 1.83 18.36
CA PRO A 388 14.00 2.81 17.34
C PRO A 388 13.10 2.86 16.09
N LEU A 389 12.45 1.77 15.68
CA LEU A 389 11.48 1.76 14.58
C LEU A 389 10.16 2.41 15.01
N MET A 390 9.66 2.11 16.21
CA MET A 390 8.44 2.72 16.74
C MET A 390 8.61 4.23 16.96
N ILE A 391 9.74 4.65 17.53
CA ILE A 391 10.09 6.05 17.70
C ILE A 391 10.17 6.77 16.34
N LYS A 392 10.76 6.12 15.32
CA LYS A 392 10.82 6.70 13.97
C LYS A 392 9.47 6.75 13.25
N PHE A 393 8.63 5.74 13.45
CA PHE A 393 7.25 5.76 12.97
C PHE A 393 6.47 6.92 13.60
N LEU A 394 6.55 7.10 14.91
CA LEU A 394 5.91 8.20 15.62
C LEU A 394 6.49 9.56 15.20
N GLN A 395 7.81 9.67 15.05
CA GLN A 395 8.46 10.89 14.53
C GLN A 395 8.01 11.22 13.10
N TRP A 396 7.83 10.22 12.24
CA TRP A 396 7.39 10.41 10.87
C TRP A 396 5.89 10.69 10.75
N TYR A 397 5.06 9.97 11.51
CA TYR A 397 3.62 10.21 11.63
C TYR A 397 3.37 11.63 12.13
N ASN A 398 4.08 12.01 13.20
CA ASN A 398 4.11 13.37 13.71
C ASN A 398 4.65 14.35 12.67
N TYR A 399 5.71 14.05 11.93
CA TYR A 399 6.25 14.96 10.91
C TYR A 399 5.24 15.26 9.79
N TRP A 400 4.59 14.25 9.23
CA TRP A 400 3.57 14.46 8.19
C TRP A 400 2.33 15.15 8.75
N PHE A 401 1.91 14.74 9.95
CA PHE A 401 0.79 15.39 10.65
C PHE A 401 1.10 16.87 10.94
N PHE A 402 2.31 17.17 11.43
CA PHE A 402 2.77 18.53 11.69
C PHE A 402 3.03 19.32 10.41
N ARG A 403 3.38 18.68 9.29
CA ARG A 403 3.47 19.35 7.98
C ARG A 403 2.09 19.74 7.48
N CYS A 404 1.09 18.88 7.64
CA CYS A 404 -0.30 19.21 7.37
C CYS A 404 -0.76 20.34 8.31
N ALA A 405 -0.47 20.24 9.61
CA ALA A 405 -0.85 21.25 10.59
C ALA A 405 -0.13 22.60 10.44
N SER A 406 1.14 22.59 10.01
CA SER A 406 1.91 23.82 9.73
C SER A 406 1.35 24.59 8.53
N LYS A 407 0.65 23.89 7.62
CA LYS A 407 -0.04 24.50 6.50
C LYS A 407 -1.43 25.00 6.89
N SER A 408 -2.03 24.46 7.95
CA SER A 408 -3.36 24.83 8.46
C SER A 408 -3.35 25.87 9.60
N GLY A 409 -2.17 26.35 10.00
CA GLY A 409 -2.02 27.59 10.78
C GLY A 409 -2.23 27.50 12.29
N GLN A 410 -2.92 26.48 12.84
CA GLN A 410 -3.05 26.30 14.29
C GLN A 410 -3.18 24.82 14.70
N LEU A 411 -2.37 24.42 15.68
CA LEU A 411 -2.49 23.14 16.40
C LEU A 411 -3.33 23.37 17.67
N SER A 412 -4.50 22.74 17.79
CA SER A 412 -5.38 22.90 18.97
C SER A 412 -4.92 22.05 20.18
N THR A 413 -5.34 22.42 21.39
CA THR A 413 -5.11 21.64 22.62
C THR A 413 -5.76 20.25 22.59
N ASP A 414 -6.93 20.12 21.96
CA ASP A 414 -7.62 18.84 21.81
C ASP A 414 -6.87 17.89 20.87
N PHE A 415 -6.18 18.46 19.88
CA PHE A 415 -5.30 17.71 19.00
C PHE A 415 -4.12 17.09 19.78
N PHE A 416 -3.50 17.84 20.70
CA PHE A 416 -2.45 17.31 21.56
C PHE A 416 -2.94 16.18 22.49
N ALA A 417 -4.18 16.29 23.00
CA ALA A 417 -4.79 15.23 23.82
C ALA A 417 -5.04 13.94 23.01
N CYS A 418 -5.45 14.05 21.74
CA CYS A 418 -5.62 12.90 20.85
C CYS A 418 -4.28 12.20 20.57
N CYS A 419 -3.23 12.95 20.23
CA CYS A 419 -1.89 12.38 20.06
C CYS A 419 -1.39 11.68 21.33
N GLN A 420 -1.63 12.27 22.50
CA GLN A 420 -1.26 11.68 23.78
C GLN A 420 -2.02 10.37 24.05
N SER A 421 -3.31 10.31 23.73
CA SER A 421 -4.12 9.09 23.83
C SER A 421 -3.66 7.99 22.88
N ILE A 422 -3.32 8.33 21.62
CA ILE A 422 -2.74 7.38 20.65
C ILE A 422 -1.38 6.87 21.16
N LEU A 423 -0.53 7.75 21.67
CA LEU A 423 0.78 7.38 22.23
C LEU A 423 0.65 6.46 23.47
N GLN A 424 -0.33 6.72 24.33
CA GLN A 424 -0.64 5.90 25.51
C GLN A 424 -1.21 4.53 25.12
N SER A 425 -2.11 4.46 24.13
CA SER A 425 -2.68 3.18 23.65
C SER A 425 -1.66 2.29 22.92
N ILE A 426 -0.52 2.84 22.50
CA ILE A 426 0.59 2.10 21.89
C ILE A 426 1.56 1.53 22.95
N TYR A 427 1.58 2.07 24.17
CA TYR A 427 2.46 1.65 25.28
C TYR A 427 1.67 1.10 26.46
N ILE A 428 1.42 -0.20 26.42
CA ILE A 428 1.07 -0.98 27.61
C ILE A 428 2.22 -1.96 27.84
N ASP A 429 3.40 -1.46 28.24
CA ASP A 429 4.35 -2.25 29.04
C ASP A 429 5.51 -1.43 29.66
N GLU A 430 5.51 -1.42 31.00
CA GLU A 430 6.54 -1.22 32.04
C GLU A 430 7.84 -0.38 31.86
N THR A 431 7.94 0.64 30.99
CA THR A 431 9.06 1.60 31.12
C THR A 431 8.68 3.08 30.98
N ASN A 432 8.16 3.64 32.08
CA ASN A 432 7.78 5.06 32.24
C ASN A 432 8.90 6.08 31.93
N HIS A 433 10.17 5.69 31.95
CA HIS A 433 11.28 6.63 31.75
C HIS A 433 11.44 7.15 30.31
N VAL A 434 10.98 6.41 29.30
CA VAL A 434 11.16 6.77 27.89
C VAL A 434 10.15 7.84 27.44
N LEU A 435 8.93 7.82 28.01
CA LEU A 435 7.84 8.77 27.76
C LEU A 435 8.26 10.22 28.04
N THR A 436 8.97 10.44 29.14
CA THR A 436 9.50 11.75 29.54
C THR A 436 10.50 12.28 28.51
N SER A 437 11.45 11.46 28.06
CA SER A 437 12.49 11.89 27.10
C SER A 437 11.93 12.22 25.70
N LEU A 438 10.89 11.50 25.27
CA LEU A 438 10.16 11.78 24.02
C LEU A 438 9.34 13.07 24.12
N LEU A 439 8.62 13.28 25.23
CA LEU A 439 7.88 14.52 25.45
C LEU A 439 8.81 15.74 25.49
N TYR A 440 9.97 15.63 26.15
CA TYR A 440 10.98 16.69 26.17
C TYR A 440 11.62 16.94 24.81
N GLY A 441 11.98 15.88 24.05
CA GLY A 441 12.51 16.03 22.69
C GLY A 441 11.52 16.65 21.70
N THR A 442 10.24 16.32 21.84
CA THR A 442 9.15 16.90 21.03
C THR A 442 8.91 18.36 21.43
N LYS A 443 8.98 18.69 22.74
CA LYS A 443 8.93 20.08 23.24
C LYS A 443 10.08 20.93 22.71
N SER A 444 11.30 20.39 22.64
CA SER A 444 12.47 21.10 22.12
C SER A 444 12.39 21.30 20.59
N LEU A 445 11.79 20.36 19.86
CA LEU A 445 11.51 20.51 18.42
C LEU A 445 10.39 21.54 18.17
N LEU A 446 9.40 21.62 19.07
CA LEU A 446 8.29 22.59 19.08
C LEU A 446 8.68 24.01 19.51
N LEU A 447 9.82 24.18 20.21
CA LEU A 447 10.38 25.50 20.55
C LEU A 447 11.29 26.05 19.43
N PHE A 448 11.61 25.21 18.43
CA PHE A 448 12.51 25.55 17.33
C PHE A 448 11.76 25.83 16.01
N ILE A 449 10.49 25.42 15.92
CA ILE A 449 9.52 25.76 14.85
C ILE A 449 8.63 26.85 15.41
#